data_AF-A0A0N8S3K7-F1
#
_entry.id   AF-A0A0N8S3K7-F1
#
_cell.length_a   1.000
_cell.length_b   1.000
_cell.length_c   1.000
_cell.angle_alpha   90.00
_cell.angle_beta   90.00
_cell.angle_gamma   90.00
#
_symmetry.space_group_name_H-M   'P 1'
#
loop_
_entity.id
_entity.type
_entity.pdbx_description
1 polymer ?
#
loop_
_entity_poly.entity_id
_entity_poly.type
_entity_poly.pdbx_seq_one_letter_code
_entity_poly.pdbx_strand_id
1 'polypeptide(L)'
;MHVQDIPAGRPTRISEGTDGPHQNTPTRCDFTIAFADPALPGIPLPPATPVDDMLIRELRGSVAEGEHWAGQYGFVHGENTTWLRVPPEEWTADSPMTAIQQSLADATYEMPLDTRTTLHTLANFERKGLDMEYFFEDTKLDTVRNTFAQRRKNLQKDAATIRSAQLPPRPTLPAIEPQTSTAGLLETLYRHTEGIVIGESHFSVSSKKLIIDNLPLLARQNVKTLYMEHLLTDLHQADLDRFFETGQMSKTLLHDLKILDRGHHTDPDKVYNFEQLIIKARQYGLEVRAIDCASSYHLKGIAREESITRQQMMNYFASRTIRRHQDVMGSHKWIALVGNSHSNTYQGVVPGIAELQGGIGLRVIDVAPGKSTGVVPDPGELVTGGITNEQVYIKGDYRVAMEVSRPESARLLSIDQRLFKPGMFLVQQGEGDLQTIVHRARDTWIHRTPVQRNAEGKLYLERVRWPRIHLKPFDDMGALVTALEAMNLTRIA
;
A
#
# COMPACT_ATOMS: atom_id res chain seq x y z
N MET A 1 -5.75 -32.69 26.78
CA MET A 1 -6.13 -31.35 27.29
C MET A 1 -5.02 -30.88 28.21
N HIS A 2 -4.37 -29.78 27.88
CA HIS A 2 -3.40 -29.09 28.72
C HIS A 2 -4.09 -27.91 29.42
N VAL A 3 -3.77 -27.64 30.68
CA VAL A 3 -4.27 -26.46 31.40
C VAL A 3 -3.07 -25.65 31.84
N GLN A 4 -3.09 -24.35 31.55
CA GLN A 4 -2.05 -23.42 31.96
C GLN A 4 -2.67 -22.20 32.66
N ASP A 5 -1.95 -21.67 33.65
CA ASP A 5 -2.35 -20.45 34.34
C ASP A 5 -1.78 -19.23 33.60
N ILE A 6 -2.63 -18.22 33.37
CA ILE A 6 -2.24 -16.91 32.81
C ILE A 6 -2.48 -15.81 33.83
N PRO A 7 -1.77 -14.66 33.74
CA PRO A 7 -1.89 -13.60 34.73
C PRO A 7 -3.34 -13.09 34.93
N ALA A 8 -3.64 -12.62 36.14
CA ALA A 8 -4.91 -12.01 36.50
C ALA A 8 -5.26 -10.87 35.55
N GLY A 9 -6.52 -10.80 35.12
CA GLY A 9 -7.02 -9.77 34.19
C GLY A 9 -6.84 -10.12 32.70
N ARG A 10 -6.28 -11.30 32.37
CA ARG A 10 -6.35 -11.86 31.01
C ARG A 10 -7.66 -12.64 30.81
N PRO A 11 -8.27 -12.64 29.61
CA PRO A 11 -9.43 -13.48 29.33
C PRO A 11 -9.04 -14.97 29.28
N THR A 12 -9.89 -15.84 29.82
CA THR A 12 -9.74 -17.31 29.68
C THR A 12 -9.78 -17.69 28.21
N ARG A 13 -8.87 -18.57 27.78
CA ARG A 13 -8.72 -18.96 26.37
C ARG A 13 -8.72 -20.48 26.21
N ILE A 14 -9.23 -20.92 25.07
CA ILE A 14 -9.15 -22.31 24.62
C ILE A 14 -8.50 -22.27 23.24
N SER A 15 -7.35 -22.91 23.08
CA SER A 15 -6.66 -23.08 21.80
C SER A 15 -6.54 -24.55 21.44
N GLU A 16 -6.53 -24.87 20.15
CA GLU A 16 -6.11 -26.18 19.66
C GLU A 16 -4.62 -26.38 19.95
N GLY A 17 -4.24 -27.59 20.35
CA GLY A 17 -2.83 -27.88 20.66
C GLY A 17 -1.98 -27.83 19.40
N THR A 18 -0.91 -27.04 19.43
CA THR A 18 0.04 -26.94 18.33
C THR A 18 1.12 -28.02 18.45
N ASP A 19 1.30 -28.81 17.40
CA ASP A 19 2.47 -29.70 17.24
C ASP A 19 3.72 -28.82 16.99
N GLY A 20 4.43 -28.43 18.06
CA GLY A 20 5.70 -27.72 17.95
C GLY A 20 6.86 -28.64 17.52
N PRO A 21 7.87 -28.18 16.75
CA PRO A 21 8.94 -29.04 16.22
C PRO A 21 9.95 -29.58 17.25
N HIS A 22 9.81 -29.25 18.54
CA HIS A 22 10.80 -29.62 19.54
C HIS A 22 10.12 -29.89 20.88
N GLN A 23 9.72 -31.14 21.12
CA GLN A 23 9.70 -31.72 22.47
C GLN A 23 9.54 -33.25 22.39
N ASN A 24 10.60 -33.96 22.81
CA ASN A 24 10.61 -35.41 23.02
C ASN A 24 9.74 -35.79 24.24
N THR A 25 8.43 -35.57 24.16
CA THR A 25 7.46 -36.02 25.18
C THR A 25 6.19 -36.53 24.50
N PRO A 26 5.73 -37.76 24.81
CA PRO A 26 4.68 -38.46 24.07
C PRO A 26 3.26 -38.09 24.55
N THR A 27 3.00 -36.82 24.85
CA THR A 27 1.68 -36.35 25.30
C THR A 27 1.11 -35.39 24.27
N ARG A 28 0.42 -35.97 23.28
CA ARG A 28 -0.41 -35.23 22.32
C ARG A 28 -1.55 -34.56 23.10
N CYS A 29 -1.62 -33.24 23.07
CA CYS A 29 -2.71 -32.47 23.67
C CYS A 29 -3.55 -31.87 22.55
N ASP A 30 -4.82 -32.26 22.44
CA ASP A 30 -5.71 -31.73 21.40
C ASP A 30 -6.12 -30.26 21.65
N PHE A 31 -6.14 -29.83 22.92
CA PHE A 31 -6.51 -28.47 23.31
C PHE A 31 -5.73 -28.00 24.55
N THR A 32 -5.42 -26.71 24.60
CA THR A 32 -4.90 -25.99 25.77
C THR A 32 -5.95 -25.03 26.29
N ILE A 33 -6.25 -25.09 27.59
CA ILE A 33 -7.10 -24.12 28.28
C ILE A 33 -6.23 -23.24 29.17
N ALA A 34 -6.21 -21.94 28.89
CA ALA A 34 -5.48 -20.96 29.66
C ALA A 34 -6.44 -20.22 30.60
N PHE A 35 -6.32 -20.42 31.91
CA PHE A 35 -7.18 -19.79 32.92
C PHE A 35 -6.49 -18.62 33.59
N ALA A 36 -7.22 -17.52 33.77
CA ALA A 36 -6.72 -16.39 34.55
C ALA A 36 -6.58 -16.79 36.03
N ASP A 37 -5.35 -16.88 36.50
CA ASP A 37 -5.05 -17.14 37.90
C ASP A 37 -4.99 -15.82 38.67
N PRO A 38 -5.93 -15.57 39.62
CA PRO A 38 -5.91 -14.38 40.46
C PRO A 38 -4.66 -14.26 41.35
N ALA A 39 -3.89 -15.34 41.54
CA ALA A 39 -2.62 -15.32 42.27
C ALA A 39 -1.43 -14.83 41.43
N LEU A 40 -1.55 -14.79 40.10
CA LEU A 40 -0.53 -14.26 39.19
C LEU A 40 -0.79 -12.77 38.93
N PRO A 41 0.02 -11.82 39.46
CA PRO A 41 -0.21 -10.40 39.25
C PRO A 41 -0.10 -10.03 37.76
N GLY A 42 -1.17 -9.49 37.20
CA GLY A 42 -1.19 -8.99 35.83
C GLY A 42 -0.42 -7.68 35.70
N ILE A 43 0.44 -7.57 34.69
CA ILE A 43 0.97 -6.27 34.25
C ILE A 43 -0.20 -5.50 33.61
N PRO A 44 -0.55 -4.29 34.09
CA PRO A 44 -1.58 -3.49 33.47
C PRO A 44 -1.26 -3.28 31.98
N LEU A 45 -2.22 -3.60 31.12
CA LEU A 45 -2.08 -3.28 29.70
C LEU A 45 -2.01 -1.76 29.53
N PRO A 46 -1.18 -1.26 28.59
CA PRO A 46 -1.22 0.15 28.23
C PRO A 46 -2.62 0.53 27.69
N PRO A 47 -2.94 1.82 27.55
CA PRO A 47 -4.20 2.22 26.93
C PRO A 47 -4.26 1.79 25.46
N ALA A 48 -5.48 1.53 24.97
CA ALA A 48 -5.72 1.27 23.55
C ALA A 48 -5.26 2.44 22.69
N THR A 49 -4.69 2.12 21.53
CA THR A 49 -4.24 3.08 20.52
C THR A 49 -5.27 3.17 19.38
N PRO A 50 -5.25 4.25 18.59
CA PRO A 50 -6.12 4.35 17.41
C PRO A 50 -5.98 3.20 16.40
N VAL A 51 -4.79 2.58 16.32
CA VAL A 51 -4.55 1.35 15.53
C VAL A 51 -5.40 0.21 16.06
N ASP A 52 -5.40 0.02 17.39
CA ASP A 52 -6.12 -1.05 18.07
C ASP A 52 -7.62 -0.90 17.81
N ASP A 53 -8.17 0.29 17.97
CA ASP A 53 -9.59 0.59 17.71
C ASP A 53 -9.98 0.30 16.25
N MET A 54 -9.12 0.66 15.29
CA MET A 54 -9.40 0.44 13.88
C MET A 54 -9.39 -1.06 13.54
N LEU A 55 -8.42 -1.82 14.06
CA LEU A 55 -8.31 -3.25 13.83
C LEU A 55 -9.42 -4.03 14.54
N ILE A 56 -9.80 -3.64 15.75
CA ILE A 56 -10.94 -4.24 16.47
C ILE A 56 -12.22 -4.10 15.65
N ARG A 57 -12.44 -2.95 15.00
CA ARG A 57 -13.58 -2.76 14.10
C ARG A 57 -13.45 -3.59 12.82
N GLU A 58 -12.25 -3.69 12.26
CA GLU A 58 -12.02 -4.37 10.98
C GLU A 58 -12.10 -5.90 11.09
N LEU A 59 -11.65 -6.45 12.22
CA LEU A 59 -11.54 -7.89 12.46
C LEU A 59 -12.73 -8.44 13.27
N ARG A 60 -13.83 -7.68 13.40
CA ARG A 60 -15.04 -8.16 14.11
C ARG A 60 -15.48 -9.50 13.54
N GLY A 61 -15.62 -10.50 14.42
CA GLY A 61 -15.97 -11.89 14.07
C GLY A 61 -14.79 -12.82 13.77
N SER A 62 -13.56 -12.31 13.60
CA SER A 62 -12.33 -13.12 13.44
C SER A 62 -11.50 -13.23 14.73
N VAL A 63 -11.72 -12.32 15.68
CA VAL A 63 -11.12 -12.33 17.03
C VAL A 63 -12.27 -12.45 18.03
N ALA A 64 -12.12 -13.29 19.06
CA ALA A 64 -13.15 -13.55 20.06
C ALA A 64 -13.66 -12.24 20.70
N GLU A 65 -14.99 -12.11 20.83
CA GLU A 65 -15.61 -10.93 21.45
C GLU A 65 -15.08 -10.72 22.88
N GLY A 66 -14.59 -9.52 23.17
CA GLY A 66 -14.09 -9.13 24.49
C GLY A 66 -12.56 -9.17 24.68
N GLU A 67 -11.78 -9.71 23.72
CA GLU A 67 -10.32 -9.69 23.81
C GLU A 67 -9.71 -8.34 23.39
N HIS A 68 -9.67 -7.38 24.31
CA HIS A 68 -9.00 -6.10 24.12
C HIS A 68 -7.58 -6.15 24.67
N TRP A 69 -6.59 -6.10 23.78
CA TRP A 69 -5.19 -5.96 24.19
C TRP A 69 -4.62 -4.71 23.56
N ALA A 70 -3.81 -4.03 24.35
CA ALA A 70 -3.10 -2.82 23.98
C ALA A 70 -1.61 -3.07 24.18
N GLY A 71 -0.77 -2.23 23.56
CA GLY A 71 0.68 -2.44 23.52
C GLY A 71 1.11 -3.17 22.26
N GLN A 72 2.29 -3.80 22.28
CA GLN A 72 2.81 -4.52 21.11
C GLN A 72 2.21 -5.92 21.03
N TYR A 73 1.67 -6.25 19.87
CA TYR A 73 1.08 -7.55 19.55
C TYR A 73 0.95 -7.68 18.02
N GLY A 74 0.57 -8.87 17.58
CA GLY A 74 0.21 -9.11 16.19
C GLY A 74 -0.61 -10.37 16.01
N PHE A 75 -0.54 -10.94 14.83
CA PHE A 75 -1.48 -11.92 14.32
C PHE A 75 -0.78 -13.02 13.54
N VAL A 76 -1.35 -14.21 13.54
CA VAL A 76 -1.00 -15.31 12.65
C VAL A 76 -2.19 -15.59 11.74
N HIS A 77 -1.90 -16.05 10.53
CA HIS A 77 -2.92 -16.36 9.55
C HIS A 77 -3.42 -17.79 9.75
N GLY A 78 -4.68 -17.94 10.18
CA GLY A 78 -5.32 -19.24 10.41
C GLY A 78 -5.71 -19.98 9.12
N GLU A 79 -6.20 -21.21 9.28
CA GLU A 79 -6.56 -22.10 8.14
C GLU A 79 -7.71 -21.54 7.28
N ASN A 80 -8.67 -20.85 7.89
CA ASN A 80 -9.85 -20.27 7.22
C ASN A 80 -9.65 -18.82 6.75
N THR A 81 -8.42 -18.43 6.42
CA THR A 81 -8.04 -17.06 6.03
C THR A 81 -8.39 -15.96 7.06
N THR A 82 -8.57 -16.36 8.32
CA THR A 82 -8.84 -15.45 9.44
C THR A 82 -7.55 -15.06 10.15
N TRP A 83 -7.46 -13.81 10.56
CA TRP A 83 -6.37 -13.34 11.42
C TRP A 83 -6.66 -13.73 12.87
N LEU A 84 -5.82 -14.61 13.41
CA LEU A 84 -5.85 -15.01 14.81
C LEU A 84 -4.81 -14.20 15.57
N ARG A 85 -5.19 -13.67 16.72
CA ARG A 85 -4.27 -12.83 17.50
C ARG A 85 -3.23 -13.69 18.21
N VAL A 86 -1.97 -13.27 18.16
CA VAL A 86 -0.87 -13.92 18.89
C VAL A 86 -0.98 -13.54 20.37
N PRO A 87 -0.96 -14.52 21.30
CA PRO A 87 -0.88 -14.23 22.73
C PRO A 87 0.39 -13.44 23.06
N PRO A 88 0.37 -12.44 23.95
CA PRO A 88 1.57 -11.64 24.21
C PRO A 88 2.75 -12.41 24.78
N GLU A 89 2.50 -13.51 25.48
CA GLU A 89 3.53 -14.45 25.93
C GLU A 89 4.27 -15.12 24.75
N GLU A 90 3.63 -15.25 23.60
CA GLU A 90 4.19 -15.77 22.35
C GLU A 90 4.65 -14.66 21.39
N TRP A 91 4.31 -13.40 21.70
CA TRP A 91 4.75 -12.24 20.94
C TRP A 91 6.19 -11.87 21.32
N THR A 92 7.12 -12.19 20.43
CA THR A 92 8.49 -11.70 20.56
C THR A 92 8.55 -10.22 20.22
N ALA A 93 9.09 -9.42 21.15
CA ALA A 93 9.32 -8.00 20.92
C ALA A 93 10.30 -7.76 19.76
N ASP A 94 10.22 -6.56 19.18
CA ASP A 94 11.08 -6.17 18.06
C ASP A 94 12.56 -6.35 18.42
N SER A 95 13.27 -7.08 17.56
CA SER A 95 14.71 -7.27 17.68
C SER A 95 15.46 -6.08 17.05
N PRO A 96 16.67 -5.75 17.52
CA PRO A 96 17.50 -4.75 16.85
C PRO A 96 17.76 -5.17 15.40
N MET A 97 17.89 -4.18 14.51
CA MET A 97 18.14 -4.45 13.09
C MET A 97 19.37 -5.33 12.90
N THR A 98 19.22 -6.37 12.08
CA THR A 98 20.34 -7.22 11.66
C THR A 98 21.35 -6.44 10.82
N ALA A 99 22.57 -6.96 10.68
CA ALA A 99 23.60 -6.33 9.84
C ALA A 99 23.16 -6.16 8.37
N ILE A 100 22.35 -7.11 7.86
CA ILE A 100 21.76 -7.03 6.51
C ILE A 100 20.76 -5.87 6.45
N GLN A 101 19.82 -5.79 7.40
CA GLN A 101 18.84 -4.71 7.45
C GLN A 101 19.51 -3.33 7.53
N GLN A 102 20.56 -3.20 8.34
CA GLN A 102 21.34 -1.95 8.43
C GLN A 102 22.03 -1.60 7.11
N SER A 103 22.55 -2.61 6.40
CA SER A 103 23.22 -2.44 5.11
C SER A 103 22.25 -2.07 3.97
N LEU A 104 20.97 -2.39 4.12
CA LEU A 104 19.92 -2.06 3.15
C LEU A 104 19.33 -0.64 3.35
N ALA A 105 19.44 -0.07 4.55
CA ALA A 105 18.89 1.26 4.87
C ALA A 105 19.61 2.42 4.14
N ASP A 106 18.86 3.34 3.54
CA ASP A 106 19.29 4.62 2.96
C ASP A 106 18.99 5.78 3.90
N ALA A 107 19.84 5.92 4.94
CA ALA A 107 19.77 7.01 5.91
C ALA A 107 19.85 8.43 5.29
N THR A 108 20.10 8.57 3.98
CA THR A 108 20.01 9.85 3.27
C THR A 108 18.56 10.33 3.16
N TYR A 109 17.64 9.41 2.86
CA TYR A 109 16.25 9.69 2.48
C TYR A 109 15.21 9.01 3.38
N GLU A 110 15.58 7.92 4.05
CA GLU A 110 14.73 7.21 4.99
C GLU A 110 14.71 7.87 6.37
N MET A 111 13.59 7.68 7.06
CA MET A 111 13.44 8.07 8.45
C MET A 111 14.15 7.06 9.38
N PRO A 112 14.82 7.52 10.45
CA PRO A 112 15.44 6.61 11.41
C PRO A 112 14.42 5.66 12.08
N LEU A 113 14.81 4.41 12.33
CA LEU A 113 13.90 3.37 12.85
C LEU A 113 13.26 3.75 14.20
N ASP A 114 13.98 4.44 15.08
CA ASP A 114 13.49 4.92 16.38
C ASP A 114 12.37 5.97 16.25
N THR A 115 12.25 6.62 15.10
CA THR A 115 11.16 7.56 14.80
C THR A 115 9.89 6.88 14.27
N ARG A 116 9.96 5.59 13.91
CA ARG A 116 8.92 4.85 13.18
C ARG A 116 7.53 4.94 13.80
N THR A 117 7.40 4.74 15.11
CA THR A 117 6.10 4.83 15.80
C THR A 117 5.49 6.22 15.68
N THR A 118 6.30 7.26 15.89
CA THR A 118 5.85 8.65 15.77
C THR A 118 5.53 9.02 14.32
N LEU A 119 6.34 8.57 13.37
CA LEU A 119 6.08 8.77 11.95
C LEU A 119 4.78 8.10 11.51
N HIS A 120 4.50 6.89 11.99
CA HIS A 120 3.24 6.19 11.72
C HIS A 120 2.04 6.97 12.26
N THR A 121 2.15 7.51 13.49
CA THR A 121 1.13 8.39 14.07
C THR A 121 0.88 9.63 13.21
N LEU A 122 1.95 10.29 12.76
CA LEU A 122 1.88 11.47 11.89
C LEU A 122 1.25 11.16 10.52
N ALA A 123 1.56 10.00 9.95
CA ALA A 123 1.06 9.60 8.63
C ALA A 123 -0.43 9.20 8.66
N ASN A 124 -0.87 8.49 9.71
CA ASN A 124 -2.16 7.80 9.72
C ASN A 124 -3.23 8.43 10.63
N PHE A 125 -2.83 9.13 11.69
CA PHE A 125 -3.74 9.53 12.76
C PHE A 125 -3.73 11.04 13.04
N GLU A 126 -2.61 11.73 12.79
CA GLU A 126 -2.57 13.19 12.92
C GLU A 126 -3.10 13.89 11.68
N ARG A 127 -4.10 14.74 11.88
CA ARG A 127 -4.61 15.58 10.80
C ARG A 127 -3.49 16.50 10.32
N LYS A 128 -3.11 16.37 9.05
CA LYS A 128 -2.00 17.14 8.44
C LYS A 128 -0.65 16.84 9.12
N GLY A 129 -0.50 15.63 9.66
CA GLY A 129 0.70 15.19 10.40
C GLY A 129 1.99 15.15 9.59
N LEU A 130 1.95 15.16 8.26
CA LEU A 130 3.15 15.33 7.41
C LEU A 130 3.08 16.54 6.46
N ASP A 131 2.07 17.39 6.64
CA ASP A 131 1.89 18.61 5.86
C ASP A 131 2.60 19.78 6.56
N MET A 132 3.72 20.22 5.98
CA MET A 132 4.61 21.22 6.58
C MET A 132 4.05 22.64 6.61
N GLU A 133 2.88 22.88 6.02
CA GLU A 133 2.16 24.15 6.15
C GLU A 133 1.48 24.32 7.52
N TYR A 134 1.52 23.28 8.37
CA TYR A 134 0.86 23.24 9.68
C TYR A 134 1.86 23.10 10.83
N PHE A 135 1.48 23.63 11.99
CA PHE A 135 2.28 23.63 13.20
C PHE A 135 1.78 22.59 14.22
N PHE A 136 2.71 21.98 14.96
CA PHE A 136 2.44 21.05 16.06
C PHE A 136 3.14 21.55 17.32
N GLU A 137 2.39 21.65 18.43
CA GLU A 137 2.94 22.06 19.74
C GLU A 137 3.75 20.95 20.41
N ASP A 138 3.43 19.68 20.09
CA ASP A 138 4.17 18.53 20.62
C ASP A 138 5.57 18.47 20.02
N THR A 139 6.59 18.61 20.89
CA THR A 139 8.00 18.69 20.50
C THR A 139 8.53 17.40 19.90
N LYS A 140 8.00 16.23 20.29
CA LYS A 140 8.40 14.93 19.74
C LYS A 140 7.85 14.79 18.31
N LEU A 141 6.58 15.12 18.11
CA LEU A 141 5.96 15.14 16.79
C LEU A 141 6.70 16.12 15.87
N ASP A 142 6.99 17.32 16.34
CA ASP A 142 7.67 18.34 15.54
C ASP A 142 9.11 17.93 15.16
N THR A 143 9.86 17.31 16.08
CA THR A 143 11.22 16.81 15.78
C THR A 143 11.23 15.78 14.66
N VAL A 144 10.29 14.82 14.68
CA VAL A 144 10.15 13.81 13.63
C VAL A 144 9.69 14.44 12.31
N ARG A 145 8.74 15.39 12.36
CA ARG A 145 8.31 16.15 11.17
C ARG A 145 9.44 16.94 10.52
N ASN A 146 10.29 17.60 11.32
CA ASN A 146 11.43 18.37 10.83
C ASN A 146 12.47 17.46 10.16
N THR A 147 12.72 16.29 10.75
CA THR A 147 13.57 15.26 10.15
C THR A 147 12.99 14.79 8.81
N PHE A 148 11.69 14.46 8.78
CA PHE A 148 10.97 14.10 7.56
C PHE A 148 11.08 15.19 6.47
N ALA A 149 10.86 16.46 6.83
CA ALA A 149 10.95 17.57 5.89
C ALA A 149 12.36 17.68 5.28
N GLN A 150 13.40 17.47 6.09
CA GLN A 150 14.78 17.48 5.62
C GLN A 150 15.08 16.31 4.67
N ARG A 151 14.63 15.09 5.02
CA ARG A 151 14.79 13.90 4.17
C ARG A 151 14.07 14.06 2.83
N ARG A 152 12.82 14.55 2.87
CA ARG A 152 12.01 14.84 1.69
C ARG A 152 12.65 15.89 0.78
N LYS A 153 13.19 16.97 1.35
CA LYS A 153 13.90 18.01 0.59
C LYS A 153 15.16 17.47 -0.09
N ASN A 154 15.94 16.64 0.61
CA ASN A 154 17.12 15.99 0.03
C ASN A 154 16.72 15.09 -1.15
N LEU A 155 15.72 14.24 -0.95
CA LEU A 155 15.25 13.33 -2.00
C LEU A 155 14.73 14.12 -3.21
N GLN A 156 13.92 15.16 -3.01
CA GLN A 156 13.40 15.98 -4.11
C GLN A 156 14.54 16.59 -4.94
N LYS A 157 15.55 17.16 -4.27
CA LYS A 157 16.70 17.78 -4.93
C LYS A 157 17.46 16.75 -5.77
N ASP A 158 17.77 15.60 -5.21
CA ASP A 158 18.63 14.61 -5.88
C ASP A 158 17.86 13.85 -6.97
N ALA A 159 16.57 13.59 -6.75
CA ALA A 159 15.70 12.92 -7.70
C ALA A 159 15.49 13.71 -9.00
N ALA A 160 15.65 15.03 -8.99
CA ALA A 160 15.60 15.83 -10.22
C ALA A 160 16.65 15.39 -11.26
N THR A 161 17.78 14.80 -10.83
CA THR A 161 18.85 14.31 -11.70
C THR A 161 18.48 13.04 -12.47
N ILE A 162 17.38 12.36 -12.10
CA ILE A 162 16.98 11.08 -12.71
C ILE A 162 16.72 11.20 -14.22
N ARG A 163 16.32 12.38 -14.69
CA ARG A 163 16.04 12.67 -16.11
C ARG A 163 17.28 12.53 -17.00
N SER A 164 18.47 12.68 -16.42
CA SER A 164 19.76 12.54 -17.09
C SER A 164 20.56 11.35 -16.55
N ALA A 165 19.91 10.41 -15.87
CA ALA A 165 20.57 9.22 -15.35
C ALA A 165 21.13 8.37 -16.50
N GLN A 166 22.34 7.85 -16.31
CA GLN A 166 22.86 6.83 -17.21
C GLN A 166 22.09 5.53 -16.98
N LEU A 167 21.42 5.05 -18.03
CA LEU A 167 20.60 3.85 -17.96
C LEU A 167 21.43 2.60 -18.35
N PRO A 168 21.19 1.45 -17.69
CA PRO A 168 21.76 0.18 -18.14
C PRO A 168 21.24 -0.20 -19.53
N PRO A 169 21.93 -1.10 -20.27
CA PRO A 169 21.44 -1.65 -21.51
C PRO A 169 20.07 -2.32 -21.33
N ARG A 170 19.17 -2.08 -22.29
CA ARG A 170 17.85 -2.74 -22.31
C ARG A 170 17.96 -4.16 -22.86
N PRO A 171 17.23 -5.13 -22.29
CA PRO A 171 17.19 -6.48 -22.82
C PRO A 171 16.50 -6.50 -24.19
N THR A 172 16.88 -7.47 -25.05
CA THR A 172 16.18 -7.69 -26.31
C THR A 172 14.78 -8.22 -26.03
N LEU A 173 13.77 -7.48 -26.46
CA LEU A 173 12.36 -7.85 -26.30
C LEU A 173 12.04 -9.08 -27.18
N PRO A 174 11.65 -10.23 -26.59
CA PRO A 174 11.28 -11.41 -27.37
C PRO A 174 9.98 -11.21 -28.16
N ALA A 175 9.82 -11.93 -29.27
CA ALA A 175 8.51 -12.07 -29.89
C ALA A 175 7.60 -12.88 -28.96
N ILE A 176 6.39 -12.39 -28.71
CA ILE A 176 5.41 -13.05 -27.84
C ILE A 176 4.17 -13.38 -28.68
N GLU A 177 3.77 -14.65 -28.64
CA GLU A 177 2.50 -15.09 -29.22
C GLU A 177 1.34 -14.47 -28.44
N PRO A 178 0.37 -13.80 -29.12
CA PRO A 178 -0.69 -13.09 -28.40
C PRO A 178 -1.49 -13.94 -27.42
N GLN A 179 -1.71 -15.21 -27.76
CA GLN A 179 -2.49 -16.15 -26.95
C GLN A 179 -1.64 -16.95 -25.95
N THR A 180 -0.41 -16.50 -25.65
CA THR A 180 0.40 -17.13 -24.60
C THR A 180 -0.28 -17.03 -23.23
N SER A 181 -0.09 -18.04 -22.39
CA SER A 181 -0.51 -17.98 -21.00
C SER A 181 0.38 -17.00 -20.20
N THR A 182 -0.11 -16.50 -19.07
CA THR A 182 0.72 -15.65 -18.18
C THR A 182 1.97 -16.40 -17.69
N ALA A 183 1.87 -17.70 -17.45
CA ALA A 183 3.00 -18.56 -17.14
C ALA A 183 4.02 -18.61 -18.30
N GLY A 184 3.55 -18.89 -19.52
CA GLY A 184 4.41 -18.94 -20.71
C GLY A 184 5.06 -17.59 -21.04
N LEU A 185 4.34 -16.49 -20.80
CA LEU A 185 4.89 -15.14 -20.87
C LEU A 185 6.07 -14.98 -19.90
N LEU A 186 5.86 -15.22 -18.60
CA LEU A 186 6.90 -15.04 -17.58
C LEU A 186 8.11 -15.95 -17.85
N GLU A 187 7.90 -17.21 -18.22
CA GLU A 187 8.98 -18.12 -18.62
C GLU A 187 9.80 -17.59 -19.79
N THR A 188 9.14 -16.98 -20.77
CA THR A 188 9.83 -16.38 -21.92
C THR A 188 10.62 -15.15 -21.48
N LEU A 189 10.00 -14.23 -20.74
CA LEU A 189 10.66 -12.99 -20.31
C LEU A 189 11.88 -13.24 -19.43
N TYR A 190 11.82 -14.19 -18.48
CA TYR A 190 12.95 -14.51 -17.60
C TYR A 190 14.13 -15.22 -18.29
N ARG A 191 14.02 -15.56 -19.59
CA ARG A 191 15.18 -15.97 -20.41
C ARG A 191 15.95 -14.76 -20.97
N HIS A 192 15.34 -13.58 -20.97
CA HIS A 192 15.88 -12.36 -21.57
C HIS A 192 16.23 -11.28 -20.53
N THR A 193 15.69 -11.37 -19.31
CA THR A 193 15.96 -10.42 -18.23
C THR A 193 15.91 -11.11 -16.86
N GLU A 194 16.58 -10.50 -15.88
CA GLU A 194 16.42 -10.87 -14.46
C GLU A 194 15.26 -10.11 -13.80
N GLY A 195 14.79 -9.01 -14.40
CA GLY A 195 13.83 -8.11 -13.78
C GLY A 195 12.58 -7.88 -14.61
N ILE A 196 11.41 -8.20 -14.06
CA ILE A 196 10.11 -7.88 -14.66
C ILE A 196 9.41 -6.82 -13.81
N VAL A 197 8.91 -5.76 -14.45
CA VAL A 197 8.17 -4.68 -13.79
C VAL A 197 6.72 -4.72 -14.24
N ILE A 198 5.78 -4.92 -13.32
CA ILE A 198 4.35 -4.85 -13.58
C ILE A 198 3.87 -3.45 -13.25
N GLY A 199 3.51 -2.71 -14.30
CA GLY A 199 2.71 -1.49 -14.25
C GLY A 199 1.23 -1.81 -14.13
N GLU A 200 0.57 -1.22 -13.14
CA GLU A 200 -0.86 -1.41 -12.88
C GLU A 200 -1.61 -0.10 -12.62
N SER A 201 -2.94 -0.19 -12.69
CA SER A 201 -3.82 0.68 -11.90
C SER A 201 -4.06 0.00 -10.56
N HIS A 202 -3.95 0.71 -9.43
CA HIS A 202 -3.92 0.04 -8.12
C HIS A 202 -5.20 -0.73 -7.74
N PHE A 203 -6.35 -0.35 -8.29
CA PHE A 203 -7.61 -1.08 -8.15
C PHE A 203 -7.67 -2.38 -8.97
N SER A 204 -6.72 -2.59 -9.89
CA SER A 204 -6.67 -3.74 -10.80
C SER A 204 -6.56 -5.04 -10.01
N VAL A 205 -7.37 -6.01 -10.42
CA VAL A 205 -7.34 -7.39 -9.94
C VAL A 205 -6.26 -8.17 -10.71
N SER A 206 -6.14 -7.92 -12.02
CA SER A 206 -5.29 -8.69 -12.93
C SER A 206 -3.82 -8.69 -12.57
N SER A 207 -3.28 -7.56 -12.11
CA SER A 207 -1.87 -7.43 -11.72
C SER A 207 -1.51 -8.35 -10.53
N LYS A 208 -2.34 -8.34 -9.49
CA LYS A 208 -2.18 -9.16 -8.28
C LYS A 208 -2.46 -10.62 -8.60
N LYS A 209 -3.49 -10.89 -9.41
CA LYS A 209 -3.79 -12.22 -9.96
C LYS A 209 -2.63 -12.81 -10.76
N LEU A 210 -2.00 -12.01 -11.63
CA LEU A 210 -0.85 -12.45 -12.43
C LEU A 210 0.26 -12.96 -11.52
N ILE A 211 0.60 -12.22 -10.46
CA ILE A 211 1.66 -12.64 -9.54
C ILE A 211 1.21 -13.85 -8.70
N ILE A 212 0.06 -13.76 -8.02
CA ILE A 212 -0.43 -14.79 -7.09
C ILE A 212 -0.56 -16.15 -7.79
N ASP A 213 -1.20 -16.19 -8.97
CA ASP A 213 -1.41 -17.44 -9.71
C ASP A 213 -0.10 -18.06 -10.22
N ASN A 214 0.94 -17.24 -10.40
CA ASN A 214 2.23 -17.68 -10.90
C ASN A 214 3.30 -17.84 -9.80
N LEU A 215 2.99 -17.69 -8.51
CA LEU A 215 3.96 -17.90 -7.42
C LEU A 215 4.69 -19.25 -7.49
N PRO A 216 4.02 -20.40 -7.76
CA PRO A 216 4.75 -21.67 -7.95
C PRO A 216 5.75 -21.61 -9.10
N LEU A 217 5.42 -20.92 -10.19
CA LEU A 217 6.31 -20.76 -11.34
C LEU A 217 7.47 -19.83 -11.01
N LEU A 218 7.21 -18.69 -10.36
CA LEU A 218 8.22 -17.72 -9.95
C LEU A 218 9.27 -18.38 -9.08
N ALA A 219 8.86 -19.22 -8.11
CA ALA A 219 9.76 -20.02 -7.29
C ALA A 219 10.61 -20.98 -8.16
N ARG A 220 10.00 -21.72 -9.10
CA ARG A 220 10.74 -22.61 -10.03
C ARG A 220 11.71 -21.85 -10.94
N GLN A 221 11.39 -20.62 -11.30
CA GLN A 221 12.25 -19.74 -12.10
C GLN A 221 13.37 -19.09 -11.28
N ASN A 222 13.44 -19.36 -9.97
CA ASN A 222 14.38 -18.76 -9.01
C ASN A 222 14.21 -17.23 -8.92
N VAL A 223 12.97 -16.76 -9.01
CA VAL A 223 12.60 -15.37 -8.69
C VAL A 223 12.50 -15.27 -7.18
N LYS A 224 13.34 -14.43 -6.57
CA LYS A 224 13.49 -14.38 -5.11
C LYS A 224 12.78 -13.22 -4.45
N THR A 225 12.57 -12.12 -5.18
CA THR A 225 12.07 -10.88 -4.59
C THR A 225 10.94 -10.26 -5.40
N LEU A 226 9.91 -9.82 -4.69
CA LEU A 226 8.84 -8.94 -5.11
C LEU A 226 9.08 -7.54 -4.52
N TYR A 227 9.42 -6.58 -5.37
CA TYR A 227 9.52 -5.16 -5.01
C TYR A 227 8.15 -4.48 -5.14
N MET A 228 7.71 -3.74 -4.14
CA MET A 228 6.34 -3.17 -4.11
C MET A 228 6.31 -1.67 -3.84
N GLU A 229 5.65 -0.93 -4.74
CA GLU A 229 5.18 0.44 -4.47
C GLU A 229 4.17 0.44 -3.31
N HIS A 230 4.00 1.60 -2.66
CA HIS A 230 3.12 1.84 -1.51
C HIS A 230 3.56 1.20 -0.19
N LEU A 231 4.48 0.23 -0.24
CA LEU A 231 5.19 -0.20 0.95
C LEU A 231 6.40 0.71 1.18
N LEU A 232 6.49 1.25 2.40
CA LEU A 232 7.49 2.22 2.80
C LEU A 232 8.58 1.51 3.59
N THR A 233 9.83 1.68 3.17
CA THR A 233 11.03 1.10 3.78
C THR A 233 11.15 1.47 5.25
N ASP A 234 10.89 2.74 5.57
CA ASP A 234 10.99 3.33 6.91
C ASP A 234 9.76 3.11 7.81
N LEU A 235 8.64 2.62 7.26
CA LEU A 235 7.43 2.30 8.04
C LEU A 235 7.07 0.82 8.06
N HIS A 236 7.37 0.04 7.02
CA HIS A 236 6.83 -1.32 6.85
C HIS A 236 7.92 -2.40 6.80
N GLN A 237 9.15 -2.10 6.36
CA GLN A 237 10.12 -3.16 6.04
C GLN A 237 10.51 -4.03 7.25
N ALA A 238 10.69 -3.44 8.43
CA ALA A 238 10.99 -4.22 9.63
C ALA A 238 9.86 -5.19 10.01
N ASP A 239 8.59 -4.81 9.81
CA ASP A 239 7.46 -5.72 10.05
C ASP A 239 7.29 -6.75 8.94
N LEU A 240 7.63 -6.39 7.69
CA LEU A 240 7.67 -7.33 6.58
C LEU A 240 8.72 -8.41 6.83
N ASP A 241 9.95 -8.02 7.17
CA ASP A 241 11.04 -8.95 7.49
C ASP A 241 10.61 -9.90 8.62
N ARG A 242 10.06 -9.35 9.71
CA ARG A 242 9.50 -10.13 10.81
C ARG A 242 8.39 -11.09 10.37
N PHE A 243 7.45 -10.63 9.53
CA PHE A 243 6.38 -11.49 9.03
C PHE A 243 6.96 -12.65 8.20
N PHE A 244 7.93 -12.39 7.33
CA PHE A 244 8.57 -13.41 6.51
C PHE A 244 9.34 -14.42 7.37
N GLU A 245 10.07 -13.96 8.39
CA GLU A 245 10.84 -14.80 9.32
C GLU A 245 9.94 -15.65 10.24
N THR A 246 8.93 -15.04 10.85
CA THR A 246 8.19 -15.66 11.97
C THR A 246 6.78 -16.12 11.59
N GLY A 247 6.21 -15.59 10.51
CA GLY A 247 4.79 -15.76 10.16
C GLY A 247 3.84 -14.91 10.99
N GLN A 248 4.35 -14.10 11.92
CA GLN A 248 3.57 -13.25 12.78
C GLN A 248 3.50 -11.82 12.20
N MET A 249 2.31 -11.44 11.73
CA MET A 249 1.97 -10.13 11.19
C MET A 249 1.80 -9.11 12.31
N SER A 250 2.56 -8.02 12.31
CA SER A 250 2.38 -6.95 13.31
C SER A 250 1.03 -6.25 13.15
N LYS A 251 0.52 -5.66 14.24
CA LYS A 251 -0.69 -4.85 14.16
C LYS A 251 -0.55 -3.64 13.24
N THR A 252 0.62 -3.02 13.20
CA THR A 252 0.90 -1.84 12.36
C THR A 252 0.88 -2.22 10.89
N LEU A 253 1.60 -3.29 10.50
CA LEU A 253 1.60 -3.75 9.11
C LEU A 253 0.20 -4.22 8.68
N LEU A 254 -0.51 -4.99 9.50
CA LEU A 254 -1.88 -5.41 9.16
C LEU A 254 -2.81 -4.21 8.95
N HIS A 255 -2.69 -3.20 9.82
CA HIS A 255 -3.43 -1.95 9.69
C HIS A 255 -3.12 -1.24 8.37
N ASP A 256 -1.85 -1.09 8.03
CA ASP A 256 -1.41 -0.39 6.82
C ASP A 256 -1.85 -1.13 5.55
N LEU A 257 -1.78 -2.47 5.51
CA LEU A 257 -2.27 -3.27 4.39
C LEU A 257 -3.79 -3.14 4.20
N LYS A 258 -4.56 -3.12 5.30
CA LYS A 258 -6.00 -2.88 5.26
C LYS A 258 -6.35 -1.48 4.76
N ILE A 259 -5.56 -0.47 5.13
CA ILE A 259 -5.71 0.89 4.61
C ILE A 259 -5.38 0.92 3.12
N LEU A 260 -4.31 0.24 2.70
CA LEU A 260 -3.86 0.21 1.32
C LEU A 260 -4.93 -0.39 0.39
N ASP A 261 -5.42 -1.58 0.72
CA ASP A 261 -6.46 -2.27 -0.04
C ASP A 261 -7.74 -1.43 -0.16
N ARG A 262 -8.16 -0.84 0.95
CA ARG A 262 -9.36 0.00 0.98
C ARG A 262 -9.17 1.30 0.21
N GLY A 263 -8.01 1.95 0.38
CA GLY A 263 -7.68 3.21 -0.28
C GLY A 263 -7.61 3.08 -1.80
N HIS A 264 -7.21 1.90 -2.29
CA HIS A 264 -7.16 1.61 -3.72
C HIS A 264 -8.37 0.84 -4.24
N HIS A 265 -9.37 0.55 -3.41
CA HIS A 265 -10.58 -0.15 -3.83
C HIS A 265 -10.26 -1.48 -4.54
N THR A 266 -9.34 -2.25 -3.95
CA THR A 266 -8.92 -3.55 -4.48
C THR A 266 -10.08 -4.57 -4.47
N ASP A 267 -9.81 -5.78 -4.96
CA ASP A 267 -10.76 -6.88 -5.04
C ASP A 267 -11.69 -6.99 -3.80
N PRO A 268 -13.01 -6.77 -3.94
CA PRO A 268 -13.94 -6.84 -2.82
C PRO A 268 -14.07 -8.24 -2.24
N ASP A 269 -13.81 -9.28 -3.03
CA ASP A 269 -13.78 -10.68 -2.58
C ASP A 269 -12.48 -11.00 -1.82
N LYS A 270 -11.53 -10.05 -1.79
CA LYS A 270 -10.24 -10.12 -1.10
C LYS A 270 -9.40 -11.32 -1.55
N VAL A 271 -9.57 -11.79 -2.78
CA VAL A 271 -8.77 -12.89 -3.34
C VAL A 271 -7.48 -12.33 -3.94
N TYR A 272 -7.58 -11.21 -4.65
CA TYR A 272 -6.46 -10.57 -5.34
C TYR A 272 -6.29 -9.11 -4.88
N ASN A 273 -5.89 -8.93 -3.62
CA ASN A 273 -5.56 -7.65 -3.01
C ASN A 273 -4.08 -7.63 -2.53
N PHE A 274 -3.59 -6.51 -2.01
CA PHE A 274 -2.21 -6.39 -1.53
C PHE A 274 -1.97 -7.24 -0.28
N GLU A 275 -2.94 -7.34 0.64
CA GLU A 275 -2.83 -8.19 1.83
C GLU A 275 -2.59 -9.66 1.44
N GLN A 276 -3.42 -10.22 0.55
CA GLN A 276 -3.26 -11.60 0.08
C GLN A 276 -1.99 -11.79 -0.73
N LEU A 277 -1.57 -10.81 -1.53
CA LEU A 277 -0.31 -10.89 -2.26
C LEU A 277 0.88 -11.11 -1.31
N ILE A 278 0.94 -10.37 -0.20
CA ILE A 278 2.02 -10.50 0.79
C ILE A 278 1.95 -11.84 1.52
N ILE A 279 0.75 -12.26 1.94
CA ILE A 279 0.56 -13.57 2.60
C ILE A 279 1.03 -14.71 1.68
N LYS A 280 0.60 -14.68 0.41
CA LYS A 280 0.92 -15.72 -0.58
C LYS A 280 2.39 -15.67 -0.99
N ALA A 281 2.97 -14.48 -1.16
CA ALA A 281 4.40 -14.33 -1.44
C ALA A 281 5.26 -15.01 -0.36
N ARG A 282 4.92 -14.80 0.92
CA ARG A 282 5.57 -15.52 2.04
C ARG A 282 5.42 -17.04 1.93
N GLN A 283 4.21 -17.54 1.66
CA GLN A 283 3.95 -18.98 1.55
C GLN A 283 4.81 -19.67 0.48
N TYR A 284 5.19 -18.93 -0.57
CA TYR A 284 6.02 -19.43 -1.67
C TYR A 284 7.49 -18.99 -1.59
N GLY A 285 7.91 -18.35 -0.49
CA GLY A 285 9.30 -17.90 -0.30
C GLY A 285 9.73 -16.76 -1.24
N LEU A 286 8.78 -16.00 -1.79
CA LEU A 286 9.05 -14.80 -2.57
C LEU A 286 9.12 -13.60 -1.61
N GLU A 287 10.34 -13.18 -1.27
CA GLU A 287 10.59 -12.06 -0.36
C GLU A 287 9.88 -10.79 -0.83
N VAL A 288 9.28 -10.02 0.07
CA VAL A 288 8.68 -8.72 -0.27
C VAL A 288 9.55 -7.59 0.26
N ARG A 289 9.93 -6.67 -0.64
CA ARG A 289 10.64 -5.44 -0.27
C ARG A 289 9.89 -4.19 -0.69
N ALA A 290 9.79 -3.27 0.26
CA ALA A 290 9.33 -1.91 0.03
C ALA A 290 10.29 -1.15 -0.89
N ILE A 291 9.75 -0.38 -1.83
CA ILE A 291 10.53 0.50 -2.71
C ILE A 291 10.09 1.96 -2.65
N ASP A 292 9.17 2.31 -1.75
CA ASP A 292 8.91 3.68 -1.31
C ASP A 292 9.57 3.96 0.05
N CYS A 293 9.63 5.24 0.43
CA CYS A 293 9.84 5.69 1.80
C CYS A 293 8.87 6.84 2.10
N ALA A 294 8.73 7.25 3.35
CA ALA A 294 7.86 8.37 3.70
C ALA A 294 8.15 9.61 2.84
N SER A 295 9.43 9.89 2.60
CA SER A 295 9.92 11.02 1.79
C SER A 295 9.49 10.96 0.31
N SER A 296 9.44 9.79 -0.33
CA SER A 296 8.99 9.64 -1.72
C SER A 296 7.46 9.61 -1.84
N TYR A 297 6.77 9.18 -0.78
CA TYR A 297 5.35 8.89 -0.80
C TYR A 297 4.47 10.10 -0.40
N HIS A 298 4.89 10.87 0.60
CA HIS A 298 4.10 11.98 1.15
C HIS A 298 4.53 13.35 0.59
N LEU A 299 3.97 13.73 -0.56
CA LEU A 299 4.39 14.92 -1.30
C LEU A 299 3.61 16.21 -1.00
N LYS A 300 2.50 16.11 -0.26
CA LYS A 300 1.67 17.29 0.02
C LYS A 300 2.50 18.42 0.67
N GLY A 301 2.34 19.63 0.13
CA GLY A 301 3.04 20.83 0.61
C GLY A 301 4.53 20.83 0.29
N ILE A 302 4.97 20.09 -0.73
CA ILE A 302 6.35 20.15 -1.20
C ILE A 302 6.55 21.44 -2.01
N ALA A 303 7.66 22.14 -1.77
CA ALA A 303 7.96 23.37 -2.47
C ALA A 303 8.35 23.07 -3.93
N ARG A 304 7.87 23.88 -4.88
CA ARG A 304 8.18 23.74 -6.32
C ARG A 304 7.79 22.37 -6.88
N GLU A 305 6.60 21.88 -6.49
CA GLU A 305 6.03 20.66 -7.05
C GLU A 305 5.77 20.83 -8.55
N GLU A 306 6.42 20.01 -9.36
CA GLU A 306 6.10 19.76 -10.77
C GLU A 306 5.15 18.54 -10.86
N SER A 307 4.41 18.42 -11.97
CA SER A 307 3.50 17.29 -12.23
C SER A 307 4.19 15.92 -12.27
N ILE A 308 5.52 15.89 -12.42
CA ILE A 308 6.35 14.68 -12.46
C ILE A 308 7.12 14.40 -11.15
N THR A 309 6.94 15.24 -10.11
CA THR A 309 7.73 15.17 -8.87
C THR A 309 7.63 13.80 -8.21
N ARG A 310 6.43 13.21 -8.17
CA ARG A 310 6.20 11.87 -7.62
C ARG A 310 7.01 10.81 -8.37
N GLN A 311 6.97 10.83 -9.70
CA GLN A 311 7.67 9.86 -10.53
C GLN A 311 9.18 10.00 -10.39
N GLN A 312 9.70 11.23 -10.32
CA GLN A 312 11.12 11.47 -10.06
C GLN A 312 11.54 10.89 -8.71
N MET A 313 10.85 11.27 -7.63
CA MET A 313 11.24 10.90 -6.27
C MET A 313 11.12 9.40 -6.01
N MET A 314 10.01 8.78 -6.43
CA MET A 314 9.80 7.34 -6.29
C MET A 314 10.82 6.56 -7.11
N ASN A 315 10.94 6.82 -8.41
CA ASN A 315 11.78 6.01 -9.29
C ASN A 315 13.26 6.14 -8.91
N TYR A 316 13.68 7.34 -8.47
CA TYR A 316 15.04 7.58 -7.99
C TYR A 316 15.33 6.75 -6.73
N PHE A 317 14.44 6.84 -5.73
CA PHE A 317 14.58 6.10 -4.47
C PHE A 317 14.51 4.58 -4.71
N ALA A 318 13.46 4.10 -5.37
CA ALA A 318 13.27 2.69 -5.71
C ALA A 318 14.45 2.10 -6.47
N SER A 319 15.01 2.82 -7.45
CA SER A 319 16.19 2.37 -8.20
C SER A 319 17.42 2.18 -7.32
N ARG A 320 17.60 3.02 -6.29
CA ARG A 320 18.69 2.87 -5.32
C ARG A 320 18.43 1.70 -4.38
N THR A 321 17.20 1.57 -3.89
CA THR A 321 16.78 0.47 -3.01
C THR A 321 16.96 -0.89 -3.68
N ILE A 322 16.53 -1.02 -4.94
CA ILE A 322 16.70 -2.26 -5.73
C ILE A 322 18.19 -2.57 -5.92
N ARG A 323 18.99 -1.63 -6.42
CA ARG A 323 20.43 -1.86 -6.65
C ARG A 323 21.16 -2.24 -5.37
N ARG A 324 20.94 -1.50 -4.29
CA ARG A 324 21.53 -1.83 -2.98
C ARG A 324 21.11 -3.21 -2.50
N HIS A 325 19.85 -3.58 -2.67
CA HIS A 325 19.39 -4.93 -2.33
C HIS A 325 20.11 -6.00 -3.15
N GLN A 326 20.20 -5.82 -4.47
CA GLN A 326 20.91 -6.74 -5.36
C GLN A 326 22.42 -6.81 -5.05
N ASP A 327 23.04 -5.70 -4.65
CA ASP A 327 24.46 -5.66 -4.26
C ASP A 327 24.72 -6.40 -2.94
N VAL A 328 23.84 -6.23 -1.95
CA VAL A 328 23.98 -6.86 -0.62
C VAL A 328 23.62 -8.34 -0.64
N MET A 329 22.54 -8.70 -1.35
CA MET A 329 22.01 -10.08 -1.39
C MET A 329 22.56 -10.91 -2.55
N GLY A 330 23.30 -10.28 -3.46
CA GLY A 330 23.74 -10.87 -4.73
C GLY A 330 22.66 -10.79 -5.81
N SER A 331 23.06 -10.65 -7.07
CA SER A 331 22.14 -10.58 -8.21
C SER A 331 21.24 -11.83 -8.28
N HIS A 332 19.95 -11.60 -8.48
CA HIS A 332 18.93 -12.63 -8.60
C HIS A 332 17.74 -12.12 -9.40
N LYS A 333 16.90 -13.04 -9.87
CA LYS A 333 15.68 -12.66 -10.58
C LYS A 333 14.65 -12.05 -9.62
N TRP A 334 13.99 -11.00 -10.07
CA TRP A 334 13.01 -10.27 -9.28
C TRP A 334 11.82 -9.83 -10.14
N ILE A 335 10.73 -9.54 -9.44
CA ILE A 335 9.53 -8.94 -10.01
C ILE A 335 9.17 -7.68 -9.22
N ALA A 336 8.66 -6.65 -9.87
CA ALA A 336 8.19 -5.44 -9.20
C ALA A 336 6.71 -5.19 -9.52
N LEU A 337 5.96 -4.70 -8.54
CA LEU A 337 4.58 -4.24 -8.70
C LEU A 337 4.51 -2.74 -8.41
N VAL A 338 4.22 -1.96 -9.44
CA VAL A 338 4.20 -0.49 -9.39
C VAL A 338 3.03 0.08 -10.22
N GLY A 339 2.67 1.32 -9.98
CA GLY A 339 1.74 2.07 -10.79
C GLY A 339 2.28 2.28 -12.21
N ASN A 340 1.38 2.40 -13.18
CA ASN A 340 1.73 2.58 -14.59
C ASN A 340 2.75 3.71 -14.85
N SER A 341 2.70 4.80 -14.08
CA SER A 341 3.64 5.93 -14.21
C SER A 341 5.05 5.65 -13.70
N HIS A 342 5.25 4.56 -12.96
CA HIS A 342 6.54 4.17 -12.39
C HIS A 342 7.20 3.02 -13.16
N SER A 343 6.43 2.25 -13.94
CA SER A 343 6.92 1.04 -14.63
C SER A 343 7.98 1.35 -15.70
N ASN A 344 7.63 2.23 -16.64
CA ASN A 344 8.45 2.57 -17.80
C ASN A 344 8.53 4.10 -17.96
N THR A 345 9.28 4.59 -18.95
CA THR A 345 9.49 6.02 -19.20
C THR A 345 8.17 6.80 -19.21
N TYR A 346 8.02 7.66 -18.20
CA TYR A 346 6.85 8.49 -18.00
C TYR A 346 7.00 9.84 -18.68
N GLN A 347 5.99 10.20 -19.48
CA GLN A 347 5.93 11.45 -20.26
C GLN A 347 7.19 11.74 -21.11
N GLY A 348 7.93 10.70 -21.51
CA GLY A 348 9.16 10.83 -22.30
C GLY A 348 10.35 11.44 -21.58
N VAL A 349 10.25 11.73 -20.26
CA VAL A 349 11.29 12.49 -19.53
C VAL A 349 11.79 11.81 -18.25
N VAL A 350 10.95 11.03 -17.56
CA VAL A 350 11.36 10.33 -16.33
C VAL A 350 11.48 8.84 -16.63
N PRO A 351 12.67 8.22 -16.56
CA PRO A 351 12.81 6.79 -16.77
C PRO A 351 12.06 6.02 -15.67
N GLY A 352 11.41 4.91 -16.06
CA GLY A 352 10.73 4.00 -15.14
C GLY A 352 11.70 3.00 -14.52
N ILE A 353 11.18 2.17 -13.60
CA ILE A 353 11.96 1.11 -12.97
C ILE A 353 12.52 0.14 -14.01
N ALA A 354 11.76 -0.16 -15.07
CA ALA A 354 12.23 -1.04 -16.14
C ALA A 354 13.45 -0.47 -16.85
N GLU A 355 13.49 0.84 -17.14
CA GLU A 355 14.67 1.47 -17.76
C GLU A 355 15.83 1.59 -16.77
N LEU A 356 15.55 1.96 -15.52
CA LEU A 356 16.56 2.18 -14.49
C LEU A 356 17.27 0.89 -14.07
N GLN A 357 16.60 -0.27 -14.18
CA GLN A 357 17.15 -1.57 -13.77
C GLN A 357 17.46 -2.52 -14.95
N GLY A 358 17.29 -2.09 -16.20
CA GLY A 358 17.50 -2.96 -17.36
C GLY A 358 16.49 -4.13 -17.41
N GLY A 359 15.29 -3.91 -16.89
CA GLY A 359 14.20 -4.88 -16.88
C GLY A 359 13.29 -4.79 -18.10
N ILE A 360 12.24 -5.61 -18.09
CA ILE A 360 11.11 -5.55 -19.03
C ILE A 360 9.86 -5.12 -18.27
N GLY A 361 9.16 -4.10 -18.79
CA GLY A 361 7.94 -3.56 -18.21
C GLY A 361 6.67 -4.09 -18.86
N LEU A 362 5.68 -4.44 -18.05
CA LEU A 362 4.38 -4.96 -18.45
C LEU A 362 3.29 -4.01 -17.98
N ARG A 363 2.45 -3.52 -18.89
CA ARG A 363 1.21 -2.83 -18.54
C ARG A 363 0.07 -3.83 -18.44
N VAL A 364 -0.31 -4.18 -17.22
CA VAL A 364 -1.36 -5.17 -16.96
C VAL A 364 -2.69 -4.45 -16.78
N ILE A 365 -3.73 -4.94 -17.46
CA ILE A 365 -5.07 -4.36 -17.37
C ILE A 365 -6.14 -5.43 -17.11
N ASP A 366 -7.22 -4.96 -16.49
CA ASP A 366 -8.45 -5.71 -16.31
C ASP A 366 -9.32 -5.58 -17.58
N VAL A 367 -9.82 -6.69 -18.09
CA VAL A 367 -10.86 -6.72 -19.13
C VAL A 367 -12.00 -7.65 -18.75
N ALA A 368 -13.16 -7.45 -19.35
CA ALA A 368 -14.30 -8.35 -19.14
C ALA A 368 -14.02 -9.76 -19.72
N PRO A 369 -14.67 -10.81 -19.19
CA PRO A 369 -14.59 -12.16 -19.77
C PRO A 369 -14.92 -12.16 -21.27
N GLY A 370 -14.13 -12.89 -22.04
CA GLY A 370 -14.20 -12.94 -23.52
C GLY A 370 -13.72 -11.68 -24.25
N LYS A 371 -13.08 -10.72 -23.56
CA LYS A 371 -12.55 -9.48 -24.15
C LYS A 371 -11.02 -9.36 -24.09
N SER A 372 -10.32 -10.40 -23.65
CA SER A 372 -8.86 -10.39 -23.70
C SER A 372 -8.34 -10.32 -25.14
N THR A 373 -7.40 -9.41 -25.36
CA THR A 373 -6.57 -9.36 -26.56
C THR A 373 -5.24 -10.10 -26.36
N GLY A 374 -5.08 -10.80 -25.24
CA GLY A 374 -3.84 -11.47 -24.86
C GLY A 374 -2.69 -10.52 -24.55
N VAL A 375 -1.48 -10.95 -24.90
CA VAL A 375 -0.23 -10.19 -24.74
C VAL A 375 0.17 -9.56 -26.07
N VAL A 376 0.40 -8.25 -26.09
CA VAL A 376 0.84 -7.54 -27.30
C VAL A 376 1.97 -6.57 -26.96
N PRO A 377 2.84 -6.19 -27.90
CA PRO A 377 3.66 -5.00 -27.75
C PRO A 377 2.78 -3.81 -27.36
N ASP A 378 3.16 -3.04 -26.35
CA ASP A 378 2.27 -2.00 -25.83
C ASP A 378 2.20 -0.80 -26.81
N PRO A 379 1.02 -0.49 -27.40
CA PRO A 379 0.86 0.72 -28.19
C PRO A 379 0.94 2.01 -27.35
N GLY A 380 0.84 1.88 -26.03
CA GLY A 380 0.62 2.98 -25.08
C GLY A 380 -0.82 3.48 -25.09
N GLU A 381 -1.13 4.33 -24.14
CA GLU A 381 -2.47 4.86 -23.91
C GLU A 381 -2.41 6.27 -23.32
N LEU A 382 -3.30 7.15 -23.77
CA LEU A 382 -3.54 8.43 -23.13
C LEU A 382 -4.63 8.25 -22.08
N VAL A 383 -4.26 8.44 -20.82
CA VAL A 383 -5.18 8.34 -19.67
C VAL A 383 -5.40 9.73 -19.07
N THR A 384 -6.62 10.02 -18.62
CA THR A 384 -6.91 11.29 -17.96
C THR A 384 -6.36 11.28 -16.53
N GLY A 385 -5.42 12.18 -16.23
CA GLY A 385 -4.83 12.34 -14.91
C GLY A 385 -5.71 13.18 -13.99
N GLY A 386 -6.72 12.59 -13.36
CA GLY A 386 -7.55 13.31 -12.37
C GLY A 386 -8.72 14.13 -12.97
N ILE A 387 -9.04 15.28 -12.36
CA ILE A 387 -10.19 16.14 -12.77
C ILE A 387 -9.78 17.16 -13.84
N THR A 388 -8.49 17.47 -13.96
CA THR A 388 -8.00 18.27 -15.09
C THR A 388 -8.11 17.40 -16.34
N ASN A 389 -8.47 17.99 -17.49
CA ASN A 389 -8.47 17.28 -18.78
C ASN A 389 -7.05 16.96 -19.28
N GLU A 390 -6.05 16.95 -18.38
CA GLU A 390 -4.67 16.64 -18.72
C GLU A 390 -4.55 15.15 -19.01
N GLN A 391 -4.26 14.85 -20.27
CA GLN A 391 -3.99 13.50 -20.72
C GLN A 391 -2.53 13.17 -20.48
N VAL A 392 -2.30 12.04 -19.84
CA VAL A 392 -0.99 11.50 -19.52
C VAL A 392 -0.77 10.26 -20.37
N TYR A 393 0.35 10.21 -21.08
CA TYR A 393 0.72 9.02 -21.85
C TYR A 393 1.40 7.98 -20.96
N ILE A 394 0.85 6.78 -20.93
CA ILE A 394 1.42 5.61 -20.26
C ILE A 394 1.71 4.51 -21.28
N LYS A 395 2.82 3.80 -21.08
CA LYS A 395 3.26 2.72 -21.97
C LYS A 395 4.23 1.80 -21.24
N GLY A 396 4.06 0.50 -21.39
CA GLY A 396 5.05 -0.54 -21.06
C GLY A 396 5.78 -1.07 -22.29
N ASP A 397 6.53 -2.16 -22.14
CA ASP A 397 7.07 -2.91 -23.28
C ASP A 397 5.99 -3.81 -23.90
N TYR A 398 5.24 -4.50 -23.03
CA TYR A 398 4.07 -5.29 -23.42
C TYR A 398 2.83 -4.85 -22.66
N ARG A 399 1.67 -4.95 -23.31
CA ARG A 399 0.36 -4.85 -22.69
C ARG A 399 -0.22 -6.24 -22.49
N VAL A 400 -0.65 -6.53 -21.27
CA VAL A 400 -1.22 -7.82 -20.89
C VAL A 400 -2.68 -7.61 -20.49
N ALA A 401 -3.62 -8.04 -21.34
CA ALA A 401 -5.05 -7.94 -21.07
C ALA A 401 -5.56 -9.22 -20.39
N MET A 402 -5.94 -9.13 -19.11
CA MET A 402 -6.39 -10.28 -18.35
C MET A 402 -7.87 -10.17 -17.97
N GLU A 403 -8.57 -11.28 -18.17
CA GLU A 403 -9.99 -11.36 -17.90
C GLU A 403 -10.25 -11.47 -16.40
N VAL A 404 -11.14 -10.61 -15.90
CA VAL A 404 -11.56 -10.61 -14.50
C VAL A 404 -13.08 -10.65 -14.42
N SER A 405 -13.60 -11.63 -13.67
CA SER A 405 -15.01 -11.71 -13.33
C SER A 405 -15.30 -10.74 -12.21
N ARG A 406 -15.68 -9.50 -12.57
CA ARG A 406 -16.27 -8.57 -11.59
C ARG A 406 -17.79 -8.69 -11.68
N PRO A 407 -18.52 -8.91 -10.58
CA PRO A 407 -19.96 -8.71 -10.59
C PRO A 407 -20.24 -7.26 -11.03
N GLU A 408 -21.30 -7.00 -11.80
CA GLU A 408 -21.60 -5.64 -12.28
C GLU A 408 -21.75 -4.62 -11.13
N SER A 409 -22.07 -5.08 -9.92
CA SER A 409 -22.05 -4.29 -8.68
C SER A 409 -20.66 -3.85 -8.22
N ALA A 410 -19.60 -4.60 -8.52
CA ALA A 410 -18.21 -4.23 -8.23
C ALA A 410 -17.64 -3.19 -9.22
N ARG A 411 -18.36 -2.88 -10.33
CA ARG A 411 -18.01 -1.74 -11.18
C ARG A 411 -18.31 -0.40 -10.51
N LEU A 412 -19.17 -0.39 -9.50
CA LEU A 412 -19.54 0.79 -8.74
C LEU A 412 -19.60 0.40 -7.26
N LEU A 413 -18.46 0.43 -6.58
CA LEU A 413 -18.50 0.49 -5.12
C LEU A 413 -19.53 1.55 -4.72
N SER A 414 -20.44 1.17 -3.82
CA SER A 414 -21.44 2.11 -3.32
C SER A 414 -20.71 3.34 -2.77
N ILE A 415 -21.34 4.51 -2.85
CA ILE A 415 -20.71 5.74 -2.39
C ILE A 415 -20.28 5.62 -0.91
N ASP A 416 -21.01 4.85 -0.11
CA ASP A 416 -20.68 4.49 1.27
C ASP A 416 -19.38 3.70 1.44
N GLN A 417 -19.04 2.84 0.47
CA GLN A 417 -17.80 2.07 0.48
C GLN A 417 -16.62 2.90 -0.03
N ARG A 418 -16.84 3.77 -1.02
CA ARG A 418 -15.82 4.67 -1.54
C ARG A 418 -15.44 5.72 -0.50
N LEU A 419 -16.44 6.40 0.09
CA LEU A 419 -16.23 7.45 1.09
C LEU A 419 -16.15 6.86 2.50
N PHE A 420 -15.23 5.93 2.76
CA PHE A 420 -15.25 5.13 3.98
C PHE A 420 -14.85 5.88 5.27
N LYS A 421 -14.08 6.98 5.19
CA LYS A 421 -13.73 7.85 6.34
C LYS A 421 -14.43 9.21 6.21
N PRO A 422 -14.90 9.80 7.34
CA PRO A 422 -15.33 11.20 7.35
C PRO A 422 -14.25 12.13 6.80
N GLY A 423 -14.67 13.12 6.03
CA GLY A 423 -13.78 14.04 5.33
C GLY A 423 -13.37 13.58 3.95
N MET A 424 -13.79 12.41 3.46
CA MET A 424 -13.56 12.03 2.06
C MET A 424 -14.59 12.67 1.12
N PHE A 425 -14.18 12.98 -0.12
CA PHE A 425 -15.08 13.39 -1.20
C PHE A 425 -14.68 12.86 -2.57
N LEU A 426 -15.64 12.77 -3.48
CA LEU A 426 -15.45 12.50 -4.91
C LEU A 426 -16.26 13.49 -5.73
N VAL A 427 -15.92 13.60 -7.02
CA VAL A 427 -16.68 14.40 -7.98
C VAL A 427 -17.38 13.44 -8.93
N GLN A 428 -18.70 13.51 -8.97
CA GLN A 428 -19.53 12.69 -9.83
C GLN A 428 -20.09 13.56 -10.96
N GLN A 429 -20.14 13.07 -12.20
CA GLN A 429 -20.97 13.70 -13.22
C GLN A 429 -22.45 13.52 -12.84
N GLY A 430 -23.18 14.64 -12.77
CA GLY A 430 -24.62 14.66 -12.62
C GLY A 430 -25.35 14.78 -13.97
N GLU A 431 -26.66 14.91 -13.92
CA GLU A 431 -27.48 15.17 -15.11
C GLU A 431 -27.16 16.55 -15.71
N GLY A 432 -27.05 16.63 -17.04
CA GLY A 432 -26.87 17.90 -17.75
C GLY A 432 -25.47 18.53 -17.68
N ASP A 433 -24.41 17.71 -17.58
CA ASP A 433 -22.99 18.14 -17.53
C ASP A 433 -22.61 18.93 -16.25
N LEU A 434 -23.50 18.95 -15.26
CA LEU A 434 -23.26 19.54 -13.95
C LEU A 434 -22.58 18.52 -13.03
N GLN A 435 -21.39 18.86 -12.55
CA GLN A 435 -20.66 18.01 -11.61
C GLN A 435 -21.25 18.13 -10.19
N THR A 436 -21.17 17.05 -9.41
CA THR A 436 -21.67 16.99 -8.04
C THR A 436 -20.55 16.55 -7.11
N ILE A 437 -20.31 17.34 -6.05
CA ILE A 437 -19.41 16.96 -4.97
C ILE A 437 -20.14 16.01 -4.03
N VAL A 438 -19.68 14.77 -3.94
CA VAL A 438 -20.23 13.78 -3.00
C VAL A 438 -19.21 13.55 -1.90
N HIS A 439 -19.59 13.72 -0.64
CA HIS A 439 -18.65 13.63 0.48
C HIS A 439 -19.27 12.96 1.71
N ARG A 440 -18.45 12.32 2.56
CA ARG A 440 -18.87 11.79 3.87
C ARG A 440 -18.56 12.82 4.95
N ALA A 441 -19.61 13.31 5.60
CA ALA A 441 -19.50 14.29 6.68
C ALA A 441 -19.07 13.63 8.00
N ARG A 442 -18.79 14.46 9.02
CA ARG A 442 -18.36 14.01 10.37
C ARG A 442 -19.44 13.23 11.11
N ASP A 443 -20.70 13.49 10.80
CA ASP A 443 -21.85 12.71 11.27
C ASP A 443 -21.99 11.36 10.54
N THR A 444 -21.01 10.99 9.70
CA THR A 444 -20.93 9.78 8.87
C THR A 444 -21.90 9.72 7.70
N TRP A 445 -22.79 10.71 7.56
CA TRP A 445 -23.73 10.78 6.44
C TRP A 445 -23.04 11.21 5.16
N ILE A 446 -23.52 10.69 4.04
CA ILE A 446 -23.13 11.14 2.72
C ILE A 446 -24.02 12.28 2.28
N HIS A 447 -23.40 13.35 1.81
CA HIS A 447 -24.12 14.44 1.19
C HIS A 447 -23.59 14.70 -0.22
N ARG A 448 -24.53 15.03 -1.11
CA ARG A 448 -24.30 15.43 -2.49
C ARG A 448 -24.53 16.93 -2.60
N THR A 449 -23.58 17.66 -3.19
CA THR A 449 -23.66 19.12 -3.37
C THR A 449 -23.39 19.43 -4.84
N PRO A 450 -24.43 19.81 -5.61
CA PRO A 450 -24.27 20.18 -7.01
C PRO A 450 -23.33 21.39 -7.16
N VAL A 451 -22.45 21.34 -8.15
CA VAL A 451 -21.64 22.48 -8.60
C VAL A 451 -22.51 23.31 -9.54
N GLN A 452 -22.74 24.57 -9.17
CA GLN A 452 -23.53 25.51 -9.96
C GLN A 452 -22.61 26.47 -10.73
N ARG A 453 -23.12 27.07 -11.81
CA ARG A 453 -22.45 28.13 -12.57
C ARG A 453 -23.19 29.44 -12.40
N ASN A 454 -22.47 30.52 -12.12
CA ASN A 454 -23.06 31.85 -12.04
C ASN A 454 -23.16 32.50 -13.44
N ALA A 455 -23.70 33.72 -13.51
CA ALA A 455 -23.87 34.45 -14.77
C ALA A 455 -22.54 34.73 -15.49
N GLU A 456 -21.43 34.81 -14.75
CA GLU A 456 -20.08 35.01 -15.26
C GLU A 456 -19.38 33.70 -15.67
N GLY A 457 -20.08 32.56 -15.59
CA GLY A 457 -19.56 31.23 -15.95
C GLY A 457 -18.68 30.57 -14.90
N LYS A 458 -18.47 31.20 -13.74
CA LYS A 458 -17.69 30.69 -12.60
C LYS A 458 -18.46 29.65 -11.81
N LEU A 459 -17.74 28.68 -11.26
CA LEU A 459 -18.30 27.58 -10.46
C LEU A 459 -18.52 28.02 -9.02
N TYR A 460 -19.61 27.59 -8.38
CA TYR A 460 -19.84 27.79 -6.95
C TYR A 460 -20.65 26.64 -6.33
N LEU A 461 -20.67 26.59 -5.00
CA LEU A 461 -21.41 25.59 -4.23
C LEU A 461 -22.34 26.25 -3.21
N GLU A 462 -23.59 25.78 -3.15
CA GLU A 462 -24.50 26.12 -2.06
C GLU A 462 -24.41 25.09 -0.93
N ARG A 463 -23.60 25.42 0.08
CA ARG A 463 -23.45 24.60 1.27
C ARG A 463 -23.07 25.42 2.50
N VAL A 464 -24.07 25.81 3.29
CA VAL A 464 -23.91 26.64 4.49
C VAL A 464 -22.92 26.04 5.51
N ARG A 465 -22.84 24.71 5.62
CA ARG A 465 -21.87 24.00 6.50
C ARG A 465 -20.40 24.10 6.02
N TRP A 466 -20.16 24.66 4.84
CA TRP A 466 -18.82 24.94 4.29
C TRP A 466 -18.61 26.45 4.11
N PRO A 467 -18.55 27.23 5.21
CA PRO A 467 -18.61 28.68 5.16
C PRO A 467 -17.48 29.33 4.34
N ARG A 468 -16.33 28.64 4.17
CA ARG A 468 -15.19 29.15 3.40
C ARG A 468 -15.39 29.10 1.88
N ILE A 469 -16.30 28.26 1.39
CA ILE A 469 -16.53 28.05 -0.04
C ILE A 469 -18.00 28.17 -0.44
N HIS A 470 -18.90 28.34 0.52
CA HIS A 470 -20.31 28.59 0.28
C HIS A 470 -20.50 29.86 -0.55
N LEU A 471 -21.18 29.75 -1.70
CA LEU A 471 -21.45 30.85 -2.64
C LEU A 471 -20.20 31.60 -3.11
N LYS A 472 -19.01 31.01 -2.93
CA LYS A 472 -17.76 31.59 -3.42
C LYS A 472 -17.55 31.15 -4.87
N PRO A 473 -17.28 32.09 -5.80
CA PRO A 473 -17.01 31.75 -7.19
C PRO A 473 -15.56 31.23 -7.38
N PHE A 474 -15.40 30.23 -8.24
CA PHE A 474 -14.15 29.60 -8.64
C PHE A 474 -14.04 29.58 -10.17
N ASP A 475 -12.84 29.76 -10.69
CA ASP A 475 -12.62 29.86 -12.14
C ASP A 475 -12.85 28.52 -12.85
N ASP A 476 -12.49 27.41 -12.20
CA ASP A 476 -12.67 26.06 -12.72
C ASP A 476 -12.83 25.02 -11.59
N MET A 477 -13.00 23.75 -12.00
CA MET A 477 -13.13 22.63 -11.08
C MET A 477 -11.86 22.34 -10.29
N GLY A 478 -10.68 22.62 -10.85
CA GLY A 478 -9.41 22.48 -10.16
C GLY A 478 -9.34 23.44 -8.97
N ALA A 479 -9.65 24.71 -9.18
CA ALA A 479 -9.72 25.72 -8.12
C ALA A 479 -10.74 25.36 -7.03
N LEU A 480 -11.90 24.82 -7.41
CA LEU A 480 -12.91 24.35 -6.46
C LEU A 480 -12.42 23.14 -5.62
N VAL A 481 -11.79 22.16 -6.27
CA VAL A 481 -11.20 20.98 -5.62
C VAL A 481 -10.11 21.37 -4.65
N THR A 482 -9.19 22.26 -5.05
CA THR A 482 -8.15 22.81 -4.18
C THR A 482 -8.76 23.49 -2.94
N ALA A 483 -9.87 24.20 -3.11
CA ALA A 483 -10.56 24.84 -2.00
C ALA A 483 -11.24 23.84 -1.05
N LEU A 484 -11.80 22.74 -1.57
CA LEU A 484 -12.33 21.62 -0.78
C LEU A 484 -11.21 20.94 0.02
N GLU A 485 -10.06 20.70 -0.60
CA GLU A 485 -8.88 20.12 0.04
C GLU A 485 -8.29 21.03 1.13
N ALA A 486 -8.30 22.35 0.90
CA ALA A 486 -7.92 23.34 1.90
C ALA A 486 -8.83 23.30 3.16
N MET A 487 -10.10 22.87 3.01
CA MET A 487 -11.02 22.61 4.13
C MET A 487 -10.80 21.25 4.81
N ASN A 488 -9.73 20.53 4.49
CA ASN A 488 -9.42 19.17 4.97
C ASN A 488 -10.31 18.07 4.41
N LEU A 489 -10.89 18.26 3.22
CA LEU A 489 -11.51 17.15 2.53
C LEU A 489 -10.43 16.38 1.76
N THR A 490 -10.46 15.06 1.83
CA THR A 490 -9.55 14.17 1.09
C THR A 490 -10.28 13.68 -0.14
N ARG A 491 -9.75 14.00 -1.31
CA ARG A 491 -10.32 13.50 -2.55
C ARG A 491 -10.02 12.01 -2.71
N ILE A 492 -11.01 11.25 -3.16
CA ILE A 492 -10.83 9.88 -3.62
C ILE A 492 -11.15 9.80 -5.11
N ALA A 493 -10.44 8.94 -5.85
CA ALA A 493 -10.63 8.73 -7.28
C ALA A 493 -11.94 7.98 -7.58
#